data_AF-A0AAD1EYX0-F1
#
_entry.id   AF-A0AAD1EYX0-F1
#
_cell.length_a   1.000
_cell.length_b   1.000
_cell.length_c   1.000
_cell.angle_alpha   90.00
_cell.angle_beta   90.00
_cell.angle_gamma   90.00
#
_symmetry.space_group_name_H-M   'P 1'
#
loop_
_entity.id
_entity.type
_entity.pdbx_description
1 polymer ?
#
loop_
_entity_poly.entity_id
_entity_poly.type
_entity_poly.pdbx_seq_one_letter_code
_entity_poly.pdbx_strand_id
1 'polypeptide(L)'
;MHYFTHFPEADKLFTQREAKNWLERLFREALIDEFAALFGKLNMMHPFREGNGRALRLLFEFIIVNAGYEISWSAVDEKSSLRPTFFLRWPLMYQRLVAIFDKSIGAPITD
;
A
#
# COMPACT_ATOMS: atom_id res chain seq x y z
N MET A 1 -21.21 -12.99 -7.14
CA MET A 1 -20.61 -11.88 -6.35
C MET A 1 -20.00 -12.51 -5.10
N HIS A 2 -18.77 -13.00 -5.20
CA HIS A 2 -18.06 -13.70 -4.11
C HIS A 2 -17.06 -12.71 -3.47
N TYR A 3 -17.45 -12.00 -2.41
CA TYR A 3 -16.57 -11.04 -1.71
C TYR A 3 -16.52 -11.24 -0.19
N PHE A 4 -16.80 -12.44 0.31
CA PHE A 4 -16.87 -12.70 1.77
C PHE A 4 -15.79 -13.64 2.33
N THR A 5 -14.72 -13.94 1.58
CA THR A 5 -13.71 -14.94 1.98
C THR A 5 -12.28 -14.38 2.15
N HIS A 6 -12.09 -13.11 2.54
CA HIS A 6 -10.73 -12.51 2.61
C HIS A 6 -10.23 -12.15 4.01
N PHE A 7 -11.04 -12.32 5.08
CA PHE A 7 -10.60 -11.99 6.44
C PHE A 7 -9.38 -12.81 6.92
N PRO A 8 -9.32 -14.14 6.74
CA PRO A 8 -8.15 -14.92 7.19
C PRO A 8 -6.86 -14.56 6.42
N GLU A 9 -6.98 -14.02 5.22
CA GLU A 9 -5.83 -13.59 4.42
C GLU A 9 -5.34 -12.22 4.88
N ALA A 10 -6.26 -11.30 5.21
CA ALA A 10 -5.92 -10.05 5.87
C ALA A 10 -5.19 -10.32 7.19
N ASP A 11 -5.77 -11.11 8.10
CA ASP A 11 -5.17 -11.39 9.40
C ASP A 11 -3.73 -11.94 9.27
N LYS A 12 -3.50 -12.87 8.33
CA LYS A 12 -2.16 -13.38 8.02
C LYS A 12 -1.20 -12.28 7.57
N LEU A 13 -1.64 -11.36 6.71
CA LEU A 13 -0.81 -10.23 6.28
C LEU A 13 -0.49 -9.31 7.46
N PHE A 14 -1.46 -8.98 8.30
CA PHE A 14 -1.26 -8.12 9.46
C PHE A 14 -0.27 -8.77 10.46
N THR A 15 -0.45 -10.05 10.80
CA THR A 15 0.49 -10.77 11.67
C THR A 15 1.91 -10.84 11.09
N GLN A 16 2.05 -11.07 9.78
CA GLN A 16 3.36 -11.07 9.12
C GLN A 16 4.03 -9.68 9.15
N ARG A 17 3.24 -8.60 9.08
CA ARG A 17 3.76 -7.23 9.10
C ARG A 17 4.13 -6.79 10.51
N GLU A 18 3.36 -7.17 11.52
CA GLU A 18 3.71 -6.97 12.92
C GLU A 18 5.05 -7.62 13.26
N ALA A 19 5.28 -8.88 12.86
CA ALA A 19 6.56 -9.57 13.06
C ALA A 19 7.75 -8.90 12.33
N LYS A 20 7.48 -8.04 11.34
CA LYS A 20 8.47 -7.29 10.57
C LYS A 20 8.48 -5.79 10.90
N ASN A 21 7.96 -5.40 12.07
CA ASN A 21 7.89 -4.01 12.55
C ASN A 21 7.24 -3.06 11.54
N TRP A 22 6.18 -3.47 10.85
CA TRP A 22 5.39 -2.57 10.01
C TRP A 22 6.18 -1.76 8.96
N LEU A 23 7.24 -2.34 8.39
CA LEU A 23 8.14 -1.70 7.41
C LEU A 23 9.09 -0.64 8.00
N GLU A 24 9.09 -0.46 9.31
CA GLU A 24 10.06 0.37 10.00
C GLU A 24 11.49 -0.15 9.74
N ARG A 25 12.45 0.78 9.73
CA ARG A 25 13.89 0.52 9.56
C ARG A 25 14.30 0.04 8.17
N LEU A 26 13.40 0.04 7.19
CA LEU A 26 13.76 -0.19 5.79
C LEU A 26 14.35 1.08 5.17
N PHE A 27 15.38 0.90 4.34
CA PHE A 27 15.83 1.96 3.43
C PHE A 27 14.76 2.19 2.35
N ARG A 28 14.68 3.43 1.84
CA ARG A 28 13.65 3.89 0.90
C ARG A 28 13.35 2.92 -0.23
N GLU A 29 14.38 2.35 -0.86
CA GLU A 29 14.24 1.42 -1.99
C GLU A 29 13.48 0.15 -1.57
N ALA A 30 13.92 -0.51 -0.50
CA ALA A 30 13.25 -1.69 0.05
C ALA A 30 11.85 -1.37 0.59
N LEU A 31 11.67 -0.17 1.16
CA LEU A 31 10.38 0.32 1.63
C LEU A 31 9.39 0.43 0.48
N ILE A 32 9.77 1.04 -0.64
CA ILE A 32 8.89 1.20 -1.82
C ILE A 32 8.40 -0.16 -2.33
N ASP A 33 9.30 -1.14 -2.46
CA ASP A 33 8.95 -2.48 -2.94
C ASP A 33 7.98 -3.20 -1.99
N GLU A 34 8.30 -3.25 -0.69
CA GLU A 34 7.46 -3.92 0.30
C GLU A 34 6.11 -3.20 0.49
N PHE A 35 6.11 -1.87 0.41
CA PHE A 35 4.92 -1.04 0.47
C PHE A 35 4.02 -1.26 -0.74
N ALA A 36 4.57 -1.29 -1.96
CA ALA A 36 3.83 -1.60 -3.18
C ALA A 36 3.16 -2.97 -3.12
N ALA A 37 3.89 -3.99 -2.63
CA ALA A 37 3.37 -5.33 -2.47
C ALA A 37 2.24 -5.38 -1.42
N LEU A 38 2.41 -4.75 -0.26
CA LEU A 38 1.41 -4.74 0.80
C LEU A 38 0.15 -3.97 0.37
N PHE A 39 0.31 -2.78 -0.21
CA PHE A 39 -0.77 -1.95 -0.74
C PHE A 39 -1.56 -2.71 -1.78
N GLY A 40 -0.90 -3.32 -2.77
CA GLY A 40 -1.56 -4.10 -3.81
C GLY A 40 -2.42 -5.23 -3.25
N LYS A 41 -1.90 -6.00 -2.28
CA LYS A 41 -2.65 -7.11 -1.67
C LYS A 41 -3.89 -6.63 -0.92
N LEU A 42 -3.73 -5.64 -0.04
CA LEU A 42 -4.85 -5.11 0.76
C LEU A 42 -5.89 -4.39 -0.10
N ASN A 43 -5.46 -3.70 -1.15
CA ASN A 43 -6.36 -3.05 -2.10
C ASN A 43 -7.27 -4.05 -2.82
N MET A 44 -6.78 -5.27 -3.13
CA MET A 44 -7.59 -6.31 -3.77
C MET A 44 -8.67 -6.91 -2.86
N MET A 45 -8.52 -6.81 -1.52
CA MET A 45 -9.45 -7.44 -0.57
C MET A 45 -10.80 -6.74 -0.48
N HIS A 46 -10.85 -5.42 -0.70
CA HIS A 46 -12.07 -4.60 -0.66
C HIS A 46 -13.05 -4.95 0.50
N PRO A 47 -12.62 -4.87 1.77
CA PRO A 47 -13.39 -5.38 2.91
C PRO A 47 -14.64 -4.55 3.25
N PHE A 48 -14.75 -3.31 2.76
CA PHE A 48 -15.87 -2.42 3.04
C PHE A 48 -16.82 -2.28 1.85
N ARG A 49 -18.10 -2.01 2.13
CA ARG A 49 -19.10 -1.69 1.09
C ARG A 49 -18.71 -0.44 0.29
N GLU A 50 -18.25 0.60 0.97
CA GLU A 50 -17.75 1.85 0.39
C GLU A 50 -16.57 2.38 1.20
N GLY A 51 -15.75 3.23 0.59
CA GLY A 51 -14.64 3.89 1.29
C GLY A 51 -13.34 3.10 1.37
N ASN A 52 -13.23 1.92 0.73
CA ASN A 52 -12.00 1.11 0.69
C ASN A 52 -10.74 1.94 0.39
N GLY A 53 -10.76 2.76 -0.66
CA GLY A 53 -9.60 3.56 -1.04
C GLY A 53 -9.21 4.63 0.00
N ARG A 54 -10.19 5.22 0.70
CA ARG A 54 -9.92 6.24 1.74
C ARG A 54 -9.32 5.60 2.99
N ALA A 55 -9.91 4.50 3.46
CA ALA A 55 -9.39 3.75 4.59
C ALA A 55 -7.97 3.21 4.32
N LEU A 56 -7.75 2.70 3.10
CA LEU A 56 -6.45 2.21 2.67
C LEU A 56 -5.40 3.33 2.63
N ARG A 57 -5.69 4.47 2.00
CA ARG A 57 -4.76 5.62 1.95
C ARG A 57 -4.37 6.06 3.36
N LEU A 58 -5.34 6.22 4.28
CA LEU A 58 -5.07 6.61 5.67
C LEU A 58 -4.18 5.61 6.40
N LEU A 59 -4.49 4.30 6.32
CA LEU A 59 -3.66 3.26 6.94
C LEU A 59 -2.20 3.35 6.49
N PHE A 60 -1.99 3.48 5.19
CA PHE A 60 -0.65 3.46 4.61
C PHE A 60 0.10 4.78 4.78
N GLU A 61 -0.59 5.90 4.92
CA GLU A 61 0.01 7.16 5.32
C GLU A 61 0.62 7.06 6.73
N PHE A 62 -0.12 6.48 7.69
CA PHE A 62 0.43 6.19 9.01
C PHE A 62 1.64 5.25 8.96
N ILE A 63 1.60 4.20 8.13
CA ILE A 63 2.73 3.26 7.99
C ILE A 63 3.99 3.97 7.49
N ILE A 64 3.88 4.83 6.47
CA ILE A 64 5.06 5.52 5.90
C ILE A 64 5.63 6.56 6.84
N VAL A 65 4.76 7.35 7.48
CA VAL A 65 5.19 8.34 8.47
C VAL A 65 5.86 7.65 9.65
N ASN A 66 5.31 6.53 10.15
CA ASN A 66 5.91 5.76 11.24
C ASN A 66 7.22 5.06 10.81
N ALA A 67 7.37 4.71 9.54
CA ALA A 67 8.64 4.24 8.97
C ALA A 67 9.69 5.37 8.81
N GLY A 68 9.31 6.62 9.10
CA GLY A 68 10.21 7.78 9.10
C GLY A 68 10.39 8.43 7.73
N TYR A 69 9.40 8.35 6.83
CA TYR A 69 9.47 8.98 5.50
C TYR A 69 8.26 9.86 5.22
N GLU A 70 8.46 10.88 4.39
CA GLU A 70 7.37 11.69 3.86
C GLU A 70 6.54 10.91 2.82
N ILE A 71 5.26 11.27 2.68
CA ILE A 71 4.41 10.75 1.61
C ILE A 71 3.55 11.85 0.99
N SER A 72 3.49 11.89 -0.35
CA SER A 72 2.61 12.75 -1.12
C SER A 72 1.74 11.94 -2.07
N TRP A 73 0.42 12.16 -1.99
CA TRP A 73 -0.55 11.51 -2.88
C TRP A 73 -0.77 12.28 -4.20
N SER A 74 -0.05 13.38 -4.44
CA SER A 74 -0.19 14.19 -5.65
C SER A 74 0.08 13.40 -6.94
N ALA A 75 1.10 12.53 -6.93
CA ALA A 75 1.45 11.64 -8.05
C ALA A 75 0.35 10.61 -8.37
N VAL A 76 -0.55 10.35 -7.42
CA VAL A 76 -1.65 9.43 -7.62
C VAL A 76 -2.79 10.10 -8.39
N ASP A 77 -3.14 11.34 -8.03
CA ASP A 77 -4.34 12.01 -8.53
C ASP A 77 -4.18 12.53 -9.97
N GLU A 78 -2.95 12.65 -10.48
CA GLU A 78 -2.68 13.26 -11.80
C GLU A 78 -3.02 12.38 -13.02
N LYS A 79 -3.15 11.06 -12.86
CA LYS A 79 -3.49 10.09 -13.95
C LYS A 79 -3.64 8.64 -13.49
N SER A 80 -3.32 8.29 -12.24
CA SER A 80 -3.27 6.90 -11.78
C SER A 80 -4.50 6.54 -10.96
N SER A 81 -5.35 5.68 -11.51
CA SER A 81 -6.38 5.07 -10.67
C SER A 81 -5.71 4.05 -9.74
N LEU A 82 -5.59 4.36 -8.44
CA LEU A 82 -5.24 3.36 -7.40
C LEU A 82 -6.28 2.24 -7.29
N ARG A 83 -7.40 2.31 -8.01
CA ARG A 83 -8.30 1.18 -8.12
C ARG A 83 -7.53 0.01 -8.70
N PRO A 84 -7.53 -1.16 -8.03
CA PRO A 84 -7.02 -2.36 -8.65
C PRO A 84 -7.93 -2.58 -9.86
N THR A 85 -7.38 -2.34 -11.05
CA THR A 85 -8.14 -2.61 -12.26
C THR A 85 -8.26 -4.11 -12.27
N PHE A 86 -9.47 -4.64 -12.11
CA PHE A 86 -9.74 -6.09 -12.01
C PHE A 86 -9.11 -6.91 -13.16
N PHE A 87 -8.72 -6.22 -14.25
CA PHE A 87 -8.09 -6.76 -15.45
C PHE A 87 -6.55 -6.77 -15.45
N LEU A 88 -5.87 -6.11 -14.49
CA LEU A 88 -4.40 -6.10 -14.43
C LEU A 88 -3.88 -7.35 -13.72
N ARG A 89 -2.96 -8.09 -14.36
CA ARG A 89 -2.23 -9.18 -13.70
C ARG A 89 -1.34 -8.63 -12.61
N TRP A 90 -1.18 -9.39 -11.51
CA TRP A 90 -0.38 -9.01 -10.34
C TRP A 90 0.98 -8.37 -10.67
N PRO A 91 1.82 -8.93 -11.58
CA PRO A 91 3.13 -8.32 -11.88
C PRO A 91 3.03 -6.91 -12.48
N LEU A 92 2.05 -6.68 -13.36
CA LEU A 92 1.86 -5.37 -14.00
C LEU A 92 1.30 -4.35 -13.00
N MET A 93 0.40 -4.79 -12.11
CA MET A 93 -0.09 -3.95 -11.02
C MET A 93 1.04 -3.58 -10.05
N TYR A 94 1.86 -4.56 -9.66
CA TYR A 94 3.01 -4.36 -8.79
C TYR A 94 4.00 -3.33 -9.36
N GLN A 95 4.43 -3.50 -10.61
CA GLN A 95 5.34 -2.54 -11.27
C GLN A 95 4.78 -1.12 -11.32
N ARG A 96 3.47 -0.97 -11.55
CA ARG A 96 2.80 0.33 -11.53
C ARG A 96 2.81 0.94 -10.13
N LEU A 97 2.52 0.16 -9.10
CA LEU A 97 2.53 0.62 -7.72
C LEU A 97 3.93 1.05 -7.28
N VAL A 98 4.97 0.29 -7.63
CA VAL A 98 6.37 0.68 -7.40
C VAL A 98 6.67 2.03 -8.05
N ALA A 99 6.30 2.22 -9.32
CA ALA A 99 6.53 3.49 -10.02
C ALA A 99 5.74 4.67 -9.44
N ILE A 100 4.55 4.42 -8.88
CA ILE A 100 3.76 5.44 -8.18
C ILE A 100 4.42 5.79 -6.85
N PHE A 101 4.80 4.79 -6.06
CA PHE A 101 5.34 5.00 -4.72
C PHE A 101 6.77 5.51 -4.73
N ASP A 102 7.56 5.24 -5.75
CA ASP A 102 8.84 5.92 -5.97
C ASP A 102 8.66 7.43 -6.18
N LYS A 103 7.52 7.89 -6.71
CA LYS A 103 7.21 9.33 -6.81
C LYS A 103 6.51 9.88 -5.57
N SER A 104 5.90 9.01 -4.76
CA SER A 104 5.04 9.40 -3.65
C SER A 104 5.79 9.41 -2.31
N ILE A 105 6.72 8.48 -2.10
CA ILE A 105 7.51 8.37 -0.87
C ILE A 105 8.74 9.28 -0.99
N GLY A 106 8.78 10.29 -0.14
CA GLY A 106 9.76 11.37 -0.17
C GLY A 106 11.04 11.05 0.59
N ALA A 107 11.63 12.09 1.17
CA ALA A 107 12.84 11.99 1.97
C ALA A 107 12.53 11.41 3.37
N PRO A 108 13.56 10.92 4.10
CA PRO A 108 13.42 10.64 5.52
C PRO A 108 12.97 11.89 6.27
N ILE A 109 12.03 11.73 7.20
CA ILE A 109 11.62 12.79 8.12
C ILE A 109 12.77 12.97 9.12
N THR A 110 13.39 14.14 9.10
CA THR A 110 14.38 14.55 10.11
C THR A 110 13.72 15.45 11.15
N ASP A 111 14.10 15.27 12.41
CA ASP A 111 13.74 16.18 13.52
C ASP A 111 14.28 17.60 13.32
#